data_AF-A0A9Q3EVJ3-F1
#
_entry.id   AF-A0A9Q3EVJ3-F1
#
_cell.length_a   1.000
_cell.length_b   1.000
_cell.length_c   1.000
_cell.angle_alpha   90.00
_cell.angle_beta   90.00
_cell.angle_gamma   90.00
#
_symmetry.space_group_name_H-M   'P 1'
#
loop_
_entity.id
_entity.type
_entity.pdbx_description
1 polymer ?
#
loop_
_entity_poly.entity_id
_entity_poly.type
_entity_poly.pdbx_seq_one_letter_code
_entity_poly.pdbx_strand_id
1 'polypeptide(L)'
;MPTFTTLQSIFAIASAYRWRVTAFDVTTAYLHSNIDDDIYVKAPPGVAVSPGMVFKLDKALYGLKQAGRCWWLHIKTILQDVGFWANNEDQSTYVCRWDGHMEILWIHVDYGVMATSNNVLWRALKE
;
A
#
# COMPACT_ATOMS: atom_id res chain seq x y z
N MET A 1 12.86 -4.05 -4.69
CA MET A 1 12.90 -4.47 -3.27
C MET A 1 13.01 -3.19 -2.45
N PRO A 2 12.14 -2.96 -1.46
CA PRO A 2 12.31 -1.83 -0.56
C PRO A 2 13.68 -1.97 0.11
N THR A 3 14.49 -0.92 0.09
CA THR A 3 15.77 -0.95 0.79
C THR A 3 15.65 -0.23 2.11
N PHE A 4 16.22 -0.83 3.16
CA PHE A 4 16.36 -0.17 4.45
C PHE A 4 17.06 1.20 4.32
N THR A 5 17.93 1.34 3.32
CA THR A 5 18.59 2.60 2.93
C THR A 5 17.61 3.71 2.56
N THR A 6 16.55 3.41 1.81
CA THR A 6 15.52 4.40 1.46
C THR A 6 14.83 4.90 2.73
N LEU A 7 14.45 4.00 3.63
CA LEU A 7 13.81 4.36 4.88
C LEU A 7 14.74 5.20 5.78
N GLN A 8 16.03 4.85 5.88
CA GLN A 8 17.03 5.66 6.57
C GLN A 8 17.16 7.06 5.97
N SER A 9 17.13 7.17 4.64
CA SER A 9 17.18 8.46 3.94
C SER A 9 15.95 9.31 4.26
N ILE A 10 14.77 8.71 4.30
CA ILE A 10 13.53 9.39 4.71
C ILE A 10 13.64 9.92 6.14
N PHE A 11 14.13 9.12 7.08
CA PHE A 11 14.34 9.58 8.45
C PHE A 11 15.40 10.68 8.55
N ALA A 12 16.49 10.59 7.77
CA ALA A 12 17.53 11.61 7.74
C ALA A 12 16.98 12.96 7.21
N ILE A 13 16.22 12.93 6.12
CA ILE A 13 15.51 14.11 5.58
C ILE A 13 14.56 14.67 6.62
N ALA A 14 13.72 13.82 7.22
CA ALA A 14 12.74 14.26 8.19
C ALA A 14 13.39 14.91 9.42
N SER A 15 14.49 14.34 9.91
CA SER A 15 15.27 14.91 11.01
C SER A 15 15.88 16.27 10.63
N ALA A 16 16.52 16.37 9.46
CA ALA A 16 17.17 17.59 8.99
C ALA A 16 16.19 18.77 8.83
N TYR A 17 14.99 18.50 8.32
CA TYR A 17 13.97 19.52 8.07
C TYR A 17 12.89 19.62 9.16
N ARG A 18 13.04 18.89 10.28
CA ARG A 18 12.07 18.82 11.39
C ARG A 18 10.66 18.42 10.94
N TRP A 19 10.57 17.51 9.98
CA TRP A 19 9.30 16.98 9.50
C TRP A 19 8.73 15.96 10.47
N ARG A 20 7.40 15.84 10.47
CA ARG A 20 6.73 14.80 11.23
C ARG A 20 6.85 13.48 10.49
N VAL A 21 7.15 12.42 11.24
CA VAL A 21 7.11 11.05 10.73
C VAL A 21 5.99 10.28 11.41
N THR A 22 5.19 9.56 10.64
CA THR A 22 4.10 8.71 11.13
C THR A 22 4.19 7.35 10.44
N ALA A 23 4.13 6.29 11.22
CA ALA A 23 4.01 4.92 10.70
C ALA A 23 2.54 4.46 10.76
N PHE A 24 2.19 3.54 9.87
CA PHE A 24 0.87 2.92 9.84
C PHE A 24 0.94 1.48 9.33
N ASP A 25 -0.14 0.75 9.59
CA ASP A 25 -0.35 -0.62 9.15
C ASP A 25 -1.72 -0.70 8.46
N VAL A 26 -1.75 -1.22 7.24
CA VAL A 26 -2.96 -1.35 6.44
C VAL A 26 -3.62 -2.68 6.78
N THR A 27 -4.72 -2.59 7.50
CA THR A 27 -5.55 -3.76 7.81
C THR A 27 -6.03 -4.41 6.51
N THR A 28 -5.76 -5.71 6.38
CA THR A 28 -6.19 -6.54 5.25
C THR A 28 -5.75 -6.02 3.87
N ALA A 29 -4.51 -5.52 3.74
CA ALA A 29 -3.95 -4.93 2.53
C ALA A 29 -4.40 -5.60 1.20
N TYR A 30 -4.22 -6.92 1.07
CA TYR A 30 -4.55 -7.62 -0.17
C TYR A 30 -6.05 -7.63 -0.50
N LEU A 31 -6.93 -7.64 0.50
CA LEU A 31 -8.39 -7.70 0.29
C LEU A 31 -8.97 -6.42 -0.31
N HIS A 32 -8.23 -5.31 -0.29
CA HIS A 32 -8.63 -4.08 -0.97
C HIS A 32 -8.53 -4.23 -2.50
N SER A 33 -7.55 -5.01 -2.97
CA SER A 33 -7.30 -5.20 -4.40
C SER A 33 -8.13 -6.33 -5.02
N ASN A 34 -8.63 -6.10 -6.22
CA ASN A 34 -9.25 -7.16 -7.02
C ASN A 34 -8.18 -8.15 -7.49
N ILE A 35 -8.56 -9.42 -7.58
CA ILE A 35 -7.71 -10.43 -8.19
C ILE A 35 -7.71 -10.25 -9.71
N ASP A 36 -6.57 -10.48 -10.36
CA ASP A 36 -6.40 -10.35 -11.82
C ASP A 36 -6.54 -11.69 -12.57
N ASP A 37 -6.88 -12.77 -11.86
CA ASP A 37 -7.03 -14.13 -12.38
C ASP A 37 -8.27 -14.82 -11.79
N ASP A 38 -8.83 -15.76 -12.55
CA ASP A 38 -9.92 -16.63 -12.11
C ASP A 38 -9.41 -17.72 -11.14
N ILE A 39 -9.43 -17.42 -9.84
CA ILE A 39 -9.03 -18.37 -8.80
C ILE A 39 -10.24 -18.93 -8.07
N TYR A 40 -10.32 -20.26 -8.07
CA TYR A 40 -11.34 -21.02 -7.36
C TYR A 40 -10.72 -21.74 -6.16
N VAL A 41 -11.40 -21.67 -5.01
CA VAL A 41 -10.96 -22.29 -3.76
C VAL A 41 -12.03 -23.21 -3.20
N LYS A 42 -11.60 -24.22 -2.46
CA LYS A 42 -12.51 -25.06 -1.67
C LYS A 42 -13.17 -24.20 -0.59
N ALA A 43 -14.39 -24.58 -0.22
CA ALA A 43 -15.06 -23.98 0.92
C ALA A 43 -14.19 -24.07 2.17
N PRO A 44 -14.03 -22.97 2.93
CA PRO A 44 -13.31 -23.01 4.18
C PRO A 44 -14.06 -23.90 5.19
N PRO A 45 -13.36 -24.43 6.21
CA PRO A 45 -14.00 -25.23 7.25
C PRO A 45 -15.18 -24.49 7.88
N GLY A 46 -16.32 -25.18 8.01
CA GLY A 46 -17.56 -24.61 8.56
C GLY A 46 -18.50 -23.94 7.57
N VAL A 47 -18.12 -23.84 6.28
CA VAL A 47 -19.02 -23.33 5.23
C VAL A 47 -19.57 -24.49 4.41
N ALA A 48 -20.89 -24.70 4.48
CA ALA A 48 -21.57 -25.70 3.68
C ALA A 48 -21.71 -25.22 2.23
N VAL A 49 -21.32 -26.08 1.28
CA VAL A 49 -21.50 -25.86 -0.16
C VAL A 49 -22.12 -27.09 -0.79
N SER A 50 -22.95 -26.88 -1.82
CA SER A 50 -23.54 -27.99 -2.57
C SER A 50 -22.45 -28.86 -3.22
N PRO A 51 -22.69 -30.16 -3.40
CA PRO A 51 -21.74 -31.05 -4.08
C PRO A 51 -21.33 -30.49 -5.45
N GLY A 52 -20.03 -30.44 -5.72
CA GLY A 52 -19.47 -29.94 -6.98
C GLY A 52 -19.31 -28.41 -7.06
N MET A 53 -19.68 -27.65 -6.02
CA MET A 53 -19.48 -26.20 -5.98
C MET A 53 -18.15 -25.81 -5.30
N VAL A 54 -17.58 -24.71 -5.76
CA VAL A 54 -16.37 -24.06 -5.23
C VAL A 54 -16.61 -22.54 -5.15
N PHE A 55 -15.80 -21.83 -4.37
CA PHE A 55 -15.84 -20.37 -4.32
C PHE A 55 -14.90 -19.78 -5.36
N LYS A 56 -15.34 -18.74 -6.05
CA LYS A 56 -14.46 -17.87 -6.83
C LYS A 56 -14.00 -16.71 -5.94
N LEU A 57 -12.72 -16.38 -5.98
CA LEU A 57 -12.20 -15.20 -5.30
C LEU A 57 -12.43 -13.96 -6.16
N ASP A 58 -12.99 -12.91 -5.56
CA ASP A 58 -13.10 -11.59 -6.19
C ASP A 58 -11.92 -10.66 -5.81
N LYS A 59 -11.34 -10.90 -4.63
CA LYS A 59 -10.26 -10.10 -4.05
C LYS A 59 -8.98 -10.93 -3.93
N ALA A 60 -7.84 -10.25 -3.97
CA ALA A 60 -6.57 -10.89 -3.69
C ALA A 60 -6.47 -11.30 -2.23
N LEU A 61 -5.86 -12.46 -1.97
CA LEU A 61 -5.75 -13.06 -0.65
C LEU A 61 -4.29 -13.42 -0.34
N TYR A 62 -3.93 -13.40 0.95
CA TYR A 62 -2.63 -13.89 1.40
C TYR A 62 -2.39 -15.33 0.92
N GLY A 63 -1.15 -15.61 0.51
CA GLY A 63 -0.73 -16.90 -0.04
C GLY A 63 -0.90 -17.06 -1.55
N LEU A 64 -1.60 -16.14 -2.22
CA LEU A 64 -1.64 -16.12 -3.67
C LEU A 64 -0.37 -15.47 -4.24
N LYS A 65 0.22 -16.08 -5.27
CA LYS A 65 1.46 -15.59 -5.91
C LYS A 65 1.32 -14.16 -6.47
N GLN A 66 0.12 -13.76 -6.87
CA GLN A 66 -0.15 -12.47 -7.49
C GLN A 66 -0.70 -11.42 -6.52
N ALA A 67 -1.04 -11.78 -5.27
CA ALA A 67 -1.67 -10.86 -4.33
C ALA A 67 -0.86 -9.59 -4.07
N GLY A 68 0.47 -9.73 -3.93
CA GLY A 68 1.36 -8.59 -3.74
C GLY A 68 1.35 -7.62 -4.93
N ARG A 69 1.22 -8.14 -6.17
CA ARG A 69 1.15 -7.31 -7.39
C ARG A 69 -0.20 -6.60 -7.50
N CYS A 70 -1.31 -7.31 -7.26
CA CYS A 70 -2.66 -6.72 -7.26
C CYS A 70 -2.73 -5.56 -6.27
N TRP A 71 -2.20 -5.78 -5.06
CA TRP A 71 -2.13 -4.75 -4.03
C TRP A 71 -1.27 -3.57 -4.44
N TRP A 72 -0.06 -3.82 -4.94
CA TRP A 72 0.83 -2.75 -5.38
C TRP A 72 0.20 -1.88 -6.48
N LEU A 73 -0.48 -2.48 -7.47
CA LEU A 73 -1.19 -1.74 -8.52
C LEU A 73 -2.35 -0.92 -7.95
N HIS A 74 -3.11 -1.51 -7.03
CA HIS A 74 -4.26 -0.86 -6.40
C HIS A 74 -3.82 0.37 -5.58
N ILE A 75 -2.85 0.20 -4.66
CA ILE A 75 -2.38 1.31 -3.83
C ILE A 75 -1.67 2.38 -4.66
N LYS A 76 -0.90 1.99 -5.69
CA LYS A 76 -0.28 2.93 -6.62
C LYS A 76 -1.33 3.83 -7.28
N THR A 77 -2.45 3.26 -7.73
CA THR A 77 -3.53 4.01 -8.37
C THR A 77 -4.15 5.01 -7.41
N ILE A 78 -4.51 4.55 -6.19
CA ILE A 78 -5.04 5.43 -5.14
C ILE A 78 -4.09 6.59 -4.83
N LEU A 79 -2.80 6.29 -4.66
CA LEU A 79 -1.78 7.28 -4.39
C LEU A 79 -1.63 8.29 -5.52
N GLN A 80 -1.68 7.84 -6.78
CA GLN A 80 -1.66 8.73 -7.95
C GLN A 80 -2.86 9.67 -7.98
N ASP A 81 -4.05 9.16 -7.66
CA ASP A 81 -5.28 9.96 -7.64
C ASP A 81 -5.23 11.07 -6.56
N VAL A 82 -4.55 10.82 -5.44
CA VAL A 82 -4.32 11.83 -4.38
C VAL A 82 -3.04 12.66 -4.57
N GLY A 83 -2.37 12.56 -5.72
CA GLY A 83 -1.25 13.41 -6.11
C GLY A 83 0.15 12.91 -5.72
N PHE A 84 0.27 11.66 -5.27
CA PHE A 84 1.55 11.00 -5.02
C PHE A 84 2.07 10.31 -6.28
N TRP A 85 3.36 10.44 -6.54
CA TRP A 85 4.02 9.76 -7.66
C TRP A 85 5.10 8.81 -7.17
N ALA A 86 5.13 7.60 -7.73
CA ALA A 86 6.14 6.62 -7.40
C ALA A 86 7.54 7.13 -7.79
N ASN A 87 8.51 6.90 -6.92
CA ASN A 87 9.91 7.22 -7.19
C ASN A 87 10.49 6.25 -8.22
N ASN A 88 11.35 6.76 -9.13
CA ASN A 88 11.89 5.95 -10.24
C ASN A 88 12.88 4.89 -9.75
N GLU A 89 13.67 5.22 -8.73
CA GLU A 89 14.71 4.36 -8.18
C GLU A 89 14.15 3.37 -7.15
N ASP A 90 13.02 3.69 -6.52
CA ASP A 90 12.37 2.84 -5.53
C ASP A 90 10.84 2.91 -5.62
N GLN A 91 10.24 1.88 -6.23
CA GLN A 91 8.78 1.77 -6.41
C GLN A 91 7.98 1.52 -5.12
N SER A 92 8.66 1.40 -3.97
CA SER A 92 8.03 1.41 -2.64
C SER A 92 7.92 2.83 -2.06
N THR A 93 8.53 3.82 -2.69
CA THR A 93 8.52 5.22 -2.26
C THR A 93 7.69 6.07 -3.20
N TYR A 94 6.94 6.99 -2.63
CA TYR A 94 6.05 7.92 -3.29
C TYR A 94 6.30 9.32 -2.77
N VAL A 95 6.28 10.30 -3.67
CA VAL A 95 6.51 11.70 -3.32
C VAL A 95 5.33 12.52 -3.80
N CYS A 96 4.84 13.39 -2.92
CA CYS A 96 3.89 14.45 -3.26
C CYS A 96 4.54 15.81 -3.00
N ARG A 97 4.29 16.77 -3.88
CA ARG A 97 4.75 18.16 -3.73
C ARG A 97 3.59 19.09 -4.05
N TRP A 98 3.29 20.02 -3.16
CA TRP A 98 2.24 21.01 -3.35
C TRP A 98 2.56 22.26 -2.53
N ASP A 99 2.35 23.45 -3.09
CA ASP A 99 2.51 24.75 -2.39
C ASP A 99 3.79 24.89 -1.53
N GLY A 100 4.94 24.46 -2.06
CA GLY A 100 6.22 24.48 -1.33
C GLY A 100 6.36 23.42 -0.23
N HIS A 101 5.32 22.64 0.04
CA HIS A 101 5.34 21.45 0.89
C HIS A 101 5.75 20.21 0.10
N MET A 102 6.43 19.31 0.79
CA MET A 102 6.79 17.99 0.31
C MET A 102 6.41 16.93 1.34
N GLU A 103 5.95 15.80 0.82
CA GLU A 103 5.56 14.61 1.57
C GLU A 103 6.18 13.39 0.91
N ILE A 104 6.73 12.50 1.73
CA ILE A 104 7.36 11.26 1.28
C ILE A 104 6.67 10.11 1.99
N LEU A 105 6.08 9.22 1.21
CA LEU A 105 5.46 7.99 1.68
C LEU A 105 6.32 6.81 1.23
N TRP A 106 6.69 5.96 2.16
CA TRP A 106 7.26 4.65 1.89
C TRP A 106 6.28 3.58 2.33
N ILE A 107 6.03 2.58 1.50
CA ILE A 107 5.10 1.49 1.79
C ILE A 107 5.64 0.15 1.31
N HIS A 108 5.63 -0.82 2.22
CA HIS A 108 5.97 -2.20 1.92
C HIS A 108 4.89 -3.13 2.44
N VAL A 109 4.17 -3.76 1.51
CA VAL A 109 3.03 -4.64 1.82
C VAL A 109 1.99 -3.85 2.64
N ASP A 110 1.77 -4.20 3.90
CA ASP A 110 0.83 -3.59 4.83
C ASP A 110 1.45 -2.47 5.66
N TYR A 111 2.79 -2.43 5.81
CA TYR A 111 3.44 -1.42 6.63
C TYR A 111 3.87 -0.20 5.82
N GLY A 112 3.56 1.00 6.34
CA GLY A 112 3.91 2.26 5.71
C GLY A 112 4.51 3.28 6.68
N VAL A 113 5.35 4.16 6.14
CA VAL A 113 5.97 5.28 6.86
C VAL A 113 5.84 6.53 6.01
N MET A 114 5.30 7.58 6.61
CA MET A 114 5.11 8.87 5.96
C MET A 114 5.90 9.95 6.69
N ALA A 115 6.73 10.68 5.96
CA ALA A 115 7.40 11.89 6.40
C ALA A 115 6.77 13.09 5.70
N THR A 116 6.32 14.08 6.47
CA THR A 116 5.61 15.24 5.90
C THR A 116 6.04 16.56 6.51
N SER A 117 6.19 17.57 5.65
CA SER A 117 6.34 18.98 6.02
C SER A 117 5.02 19.62 6.49
N ASN A 118 3.86 19.04 6.15
CA ASN A 118 2.54 19.53 6.56
C ASN A 118 1.50 18.39 6.61
N ASN A 119 0.68 18.31 7.65
CA ASN A 119 -0.19 17.15 7.90
C ASN A 119 -1.51 17.14 7.10
N VAL A 120 -1.62 17.87 5.99
CA VAL A 120 -2.89 18.06 5.27
C VAL A 120 -3.28 16.78 4.52
N LEU A 121 -2.42 16.28 3.62
CA LEU A 121 -2.76 15.12 2.78
C LEU A 121 -2.80 13.81 3.58
N TRP A 122 -1.99 13.70 4.64
CA TRP A 122 -2.08 12.56 5.56
C TRP A 122 -3.47 12.38 6.18
N ARG A 123 -4.20 13.48 6.41
CA ARG A 123 -5.58 13.40 6.92
C ARG A 123 -6.54 12.88 5.87
N ALA A 124 -6.36 13.27 4.62
CA ALA A 124 -7.17 12.78 3.50
C ALA A 124 -6.98 11.28 3.23
N LEU A 125 -5.78 10.73 3.51
CA LEU A 125 -5.49 9.30 3.37
C LEU A 125 -6.09 8.42 4.49
N LYS A 126 -6.64 9.01 5.56
CA LYS A 126 -7.26 8.28 6.68
C LYS A 126 -8.78 8.14 6.57
N GLU A 127 -9.40 8.85 5.62
CA GLU A 127 -10.83 8.77 5.33
C GLU A 127 -11.10 7.77 4.21
#